data_AF-A0A2S9F6S8-F1
#
_entry.id   AF-A0A2S9F6S8-F1
#
_cell.length_a   1.000
_cell.length_b   1.000
_cell.length_c   1.000
_cell.angle_alpha   90.00
_cell.angle_beta   90.00
_cell.angle_gamma   90.00
#
_symmetry.space_group_name_H-M   'P 1'
#
loop_
_entity.id
_entity.type
_entity.pdbx_description
1 polymer ?
#
loop_
_entity_poly.entity_id
_entity_poly.type
_entity_poly.pdbx_seq_one_letter_code
_entity_poly.pdbx_strand_id
1 'polypeptide(L)'
;VDAVTSLKVGYPSDPTVQMGPVVEPAEGKLLRALTTLAPGEQWLVEPRRLDDTGRLWSPGVKTGVRRGSEFHLTEYFGPVLGLIEADDLDEGIAIQNQVDYGLTAGLHSLDRDEIERWIDQVEAGNAYVNRSTVGAIVRRQPFGGWKKSAVGAGSKAGGPNYLIGLSDWRAAPATKGGAFTAASRQLLDAAISFDAEPVDLEFLKRSFASDAHAWEQEFGVARDVTGLEAEKNVLRYRPVPVTVRAEDVHTASLLRVVGAGVLAGSKVTVSTPTPLDAAIVDELRSYGIICRVEDADAWRKVLRGSAPARVRLLGGSREAFAEVSEGRPDIALYAQPVVEAGRVELLTFLREQAVSVTAHRFGSPTALVEGLFG
;
A
#
# COMPACT_ATOMS: atom_id res chain seq x y z
N VAL A 1 22.76 11.31 20.42
CA VAL A 1 23.57 12.55 20.36
C VAL A 1 24.98 12.22 19.90
N ASP A 2 25.77 11.48 20.69
CA ASP A 2 27.18 11.14 20.38
C ASP A 2 27.39 10.64 18.93
N ALA A 3 26.73 9.54 18.55
CA ALA A 3 26.83 8.97 17.21
C ALA A 3 26.47 9.96 16.07
N VAL A 4 25.54 10.89 16.30
CA VAL A 4 25.15 11.91 15.32
C VAL A 4 26.25 12.99 15.21
N THR A 5 26.82 13.41 16.34
CA THR A 5 27.88 14.42 16.38
C THR A 5 29.24 13.92 15.90
N SER A 6 29.46 12.60 15.89
CA SER A 6 30.69 11.98 15.37
C SER A 6 30.70 11.83 13.84
N LEU A 7 29.59 12.07 13.13
CA LEU A 7 29.51 11.91 11.68
C LEU A 7 30.43 12.90 10.96
N LYS A 8 31.30 12.40 10.09
CA LYS A 8 32.09 13.26 9.20
C LYS A 8 31.23 13.73 8.02
N VAL A 9 30.90 15.02 8.03
CA VAL A 9 30.12 15.69 6.98
C VAL A 9 31.06 16.40 6.01
N GLY A 10 30.84 16.24 4.71
CA GLY A 10 31.69 16.85 3.69
C GLY A 10 31.24 16.49 2.28
N TYR A 11 32.09 16.77 1.30
CA TYR A 11 31.84 16.39 -0.10
C TYR A 11 32.30 14.95 -0.36
N PRO A 12 31.58 14.19 -1.21
CA PRO A 12 31.84 12.76 -1.42
C PRO A 12 33.16 12.45 -2.14
N SER A 13 33.91 13.47 -2.58
CA SER A 13 35.28 13.30 -3.10
C SER A 13 36.29 12.94 -2.01
N ASP A 14 35.99 13.20 -0.73
CA ASP A 14 36.75 12.69 0.42
C ASP A 14 36.14 11.35 0.88
N PRO A 15 36.86 10.21 0.75
CA PRO A 15 36.32 8.89 1.07
C PRO A 15 36.05 8.66 2.56
N THR A 16 36.50 9.56 3.44
CA THR A 16 36.23 9.49 4.87
C THR A 16 34.91 10.16 5.27
N VAL A 17 34.26 10.88 4.34
CA VAL A 17 32.94 11.50 4.55
C VAL A 17 31.86 10.43 4.63
N GLN A 18 30.98 10.59 5.61
CA GLN A 18 29.85 9.68 5.88
C GLN A 18 28.50 10.29 5.49
N MET A 19 28.40 11.63 5.45
CA MET A 19 27.19 12.34 5.06
C MET A 19 27.53 13.46 4.08
N GLY A 20 26.92 13.40 2.89
CA GLY A 20 27.09 14.38 1.83
C GLY A 20 26.22 15.63 2.00
N PRO A 21 26.35 16.62 1.09
CA PRO A 21 25.49 17.79 1.04
C PRO A 21 24.06 17.42 0.59
N VAL A 22 23.10 18.31 0.87
CA VAL A 22 21.81 18.27 0.18
C VAL A 22 21.97 18.70 -1.28
N VAL A 23 21.03 18.31 -2.15
CA VAL A 23 21.15 18.49 -3.61
C VAL A 23 21.23 19.97 -4.03
N GLU A 24 20.40 20.81 -3.41
CA GLU A 24 20.27 22.24 -3.66
C GLU A 24 20.35 23.01 -2.33
N PRO A 25 20.67 24.32 -2.36
CA PRO A 25 20.68 25.13 -1.14
C PRO A 25 19.38 24.96 -0.35
N ALA A 26 19.49 24.80 0.97
CA ALA A 26 18.30 24.59 1.79
C ALA A 26 17.40 25.83 1.76
N GLU A 27 16.17 25.66 1.28
CA GLU A 27 15.15 26.70 1.20
C GLU A 27 13.79 26.21 1.73
N GLY A 28 12.84 27.13 1.86
CA GLY A 28 11.44 26.82 2.19
C GLY A 28 11.30 25.92 3.42
N LYS A 29 10.62 24.78 3.24
CA LYS A 29 10.35 23.83 4.34
C LYS A 29 11.63 23.28 4.96
N LEU A 30 12.64 22.94 4.16
CA LEU A 30 13.87 22.33 4.66
C LEU A 30 14.67 23.33 5.50
N LEU A 31 14.83 24.57 5.01
CA LEU A 31 15.52 25.61 5.77
C LEU A 31 14.84 25.86 7.12
N ARG A 32 13.50 25.94 7.15
CA ARG A 32 12.75 26.07 8.40
C ARG A 32 13.04 24.90 9.34
N ALA A 33 13.00 23.67 8.85
CA ALA A 33 13.27 22.49 9.66
C ALA A 33 14.69 22.47 10.25
N LEU A 34 15.68 23.05 9.55
CA LEU A 34 17.07 23.12 9.99
C LEU A 34 17.38 24.29 10.94
N THR A 35 16.53 25.33 10.99
CA THR A 35 16.85 26.59 11.68
C THR A 35 15.82 27.03 12.71
N THR A 36 14.64 26.42 12.74
CA THR A 36 13.53 26.85 13.60
C THR A 36 13.00 25.70 14.46
N LEU A 37 12.62 26.02 15.70
CA LEU A 37 11.96 25.12 16.65
C LEU A 37 10.51 25.58 16.86
N ALA A 38 9.57 24.63 16.85
CA ALA A 38 8.18 24.91 17.24
C ALA A 38 8.04 24.99 18.79
N PRO A 39 6.94 25.54 19.32
CA PRO A 39 6.74 25.64 20.77
C PRO A 39 6.83 24.28 21.49
N GLY A 40 7.82 24.16 22.39
CA GLY A 40 8.12 22.94 23.15
C GLY A 40 9.22 22.07 22.53
N GLU A 41 9.62 22.33 21.28
CA GLU A 41 10.76 21.65 20.67
C GLU A 41 12.08 22.19 21.20
N GLN A 42 13.09 21.32 21.26
CA GLN A 42 14.48 21.66 21.60
C GLN A 42 15.45 20.94 20.66
N TRP A 43 16.62 21.55 20.44
CA TRP A 43 17.72 20.88 19.77
C TRP A 43 18.48 19.99 20.75
N LEU A 44 18.46 18.68 20.51
CA LEU A 44 19.46 17.77 21.07
C LEU A 44 20.78 17.84 20.30
N VAL A 45 20.69 18.09 18.99
CA VAL A 45 21.81 18.43 18.11
C VAL A 45 21.31 19.51 17.17
N GLU A 46 21.89 20.70 17.23
CA GLU A 46 21.52 21.81 16.35
C GLU A 46 22.26 21.70 15.00
N PRO A 47 21.53 21.70 13.86
CA PRO A 47 22.13 21.77 12.54
C PRO A 47 22.98 23.03 12.36
N ARG A 48 24.10 22.90 11.67
CA ARG A 48 24.96 24.03 11.29
C ARG A 48 25.21 23.99 9.80
N ARG A 49 25.09 25.15 9.15
CA ARG A 49 25.60 25.34 7.80
C ARG A 49 27.13 25.30 7.85
N LEU A 50 27.74 24.45 7.04
CA LEU A 50 29.18 24.15 7.10
C LEU A 50 30.00 24.87 6.03
N ASP A 51 29.35 25.44 5.02
CA ASP A 51 29.99 26.26 3.98
C ASP A 51 29.06 27.36 3.46
N ASP A 52 29.56 28.17 2.52
CA ASP A 52 28.80 29.26 1.90
C ASP A 52 27.90 28.80 0.74
N THR A 53 27.93 27.51 0.37
CA THR A 53 27.11 27.00 -0.74
C THR A 53 25.65 26.84 -0.35
N GLY A 54 25.33 26.84 0.95
CA GLY A 54 23.98 26.59 1.45
C GLY A 54 23.53 25.13 1.39
N ARG A 55 24.37 24.23 0.86
CA ARG A 55 24.06 22.79 0.68
C ARG A 55 24.66 21.89 1.76
N LEU A 56 25.78 22.29 2.34
CA LEU A 56 26.47 21.47 3.33
C LEU A 56 25.96 21.81 4.74
N TRP A 57 25.27 20.86 5.37
CA TRP A 57 24.68 21.01 6.70
C TRP A 57 25.08 19.84 7.61
N SER A 58 25.40 20.12 8.86
CA SER A 58 25.49 19.07 9.88
C SER A 58 24.10 18.49 10.21
N PRO A 59 24.00 17.24 10.68
CA PRO A 59 22.71 16.66 11.04
C PRO A 59 22.09 17.36 12.26
N GLY A 60 20.77 17.38 12.32
CA GLY A 60 19.98 17.88 13.44
C GLY A 60 19.15 16.80 14.13
N VAL A 61 18.92 16.98 15.43
CA VAL A 61 17.98 16.16 16.21
C VAL A 61 17.12 17.06 17.06
N LYS A 62 15.81 17.04 16.80
CA LYS A 62 14.79 17.70 17.61
C LYS A 62 14.20 16.73 18.65
N THR A 63 14.00 17.22 19.86
CA THR A 63 13.15 16.57 20.88
C THR A 63 11.94 17.45 21.19
N GLY A 64 10.91 16.88 21.81
CA GLY A 64 9.65 17.58 22.11
C GLY A 64 8.75 17.76 20.89
N VAL A 65 9.00 17.02 19.81
CA VAL A 65 8.11 17.01 18.64
C VAL A 65 6.79 16.38 19.07
N ARG A 66 5.68 17.10 18.88
CA ARG A 66 4.36 16.60 19.25
C ARG A 66 3.67 15.90 18.10
N ARG A 67 2.92 14.84 18.40
CA ARG A 67 1.95 14.24 17.47
C ARG A 67 1.06 15.33 16.86
N GLY A 68 0.95 15.33 15.54
CA GLY A 68 0.16 16.29 14.77
C GLY A 68 0.81 17.66 14.54
N SER A 69 2.05 17.89 14.99
CA SER A 69 2.79 19.11 14.67
C SER A 69 3.16 19.20 13.18
N GLU A 70 3.59 20.37 12.71
CA GLU A 70 4.13 20.52 11.34
C GLU A 70 5.26 19.53 11.09
N PHE A 71 6.19 19.35 12.07
CA PHE A 71 7.34 18.49 11.89
C PHE A 71 6.96 17.01 11.78
N HIS A 72 5.91 16.58 12.49
CA HIS A 72 5.36 15.24 12.38
C HIS A 72 4.70 14.98 11.02
N LEU A 73 3.97 15.96 10.48
CA LEU A 73 3.12 15.79 9.30
C LEU A 73 3.79 16.23 7.99
N THR A 74 4.99 16.80 8.05
CA THR A 74 5.70 17.35 6.88
C THR A 74 7.01 16.62 6.65
N GLU A 75 7.20 16.12 5.44
CA GLU A 75 8.48 15.57 5.01
C GLU A 75 9.43 16.68 4.55
N TYR A 76 10.59 16.81 5.20
CA TYR A 76 11.57 17.87 4.90
C TYR A 76 12.70 17.49 3.95
N PHE A 77 12.90 16.19 3.67
CA PHE A 77 13.91 15.72 2.71
C PHE A 77 15.34 16.23 3.01
N GLY A 78 15.75 16.21 4.28
CA GLY A 78 17.09 16.64 4.69
C GLY A 78 17.55 16.04 6.01
N PRO A 79 18.75 16.43 6.49
CA PRO A 79 19.45 15.74 7.57
C PRO A 79 18.92 16.19 8.95
N VAL A 80 17.63 15.99 9.21
CA VAL A 80 16.98 16.36 10.47
C VAL A 80 16.06 15.24 10.95
N LEU A 81 16.28 14.81 12.20
CA LEU A 81 15.50 13.80 12.89
C LEU A 81 14.64 14.46 13.97
N GLY A 82 13.38 14.02 14.12
CA GLY A 82 12.51 14.43 15.21
C GLY A 82 12.17 13.25 16.11
N LEU A 83 12.17 13.48 17.42
CA LEU A 83 11.78 12.51 18.42
C LEU A 83 10.40 12.87 18.98
N ILE A 84 9.48 11.91 18.88
CA ILE A 84 8.15 11.95 19.50
C ILE A 84 8.14 10.87 20.58
N GLU A 85 7.74 11.25 21.79
CA GLU A 85 7.50 10.30 22.88
C GLU A 85 6.07 9.76 22.76
N ALA A 86 5.92 8.47 23.02
CA ALA A 86 4.64 7.77 23.05
C ALA A 86 4.55 7.00 24.37
N ASP A 87 3.35 6.96 24.97
CA ASP A 87 3.11 6.30 26.26
C ASP A 87 3.21 4.76 26.13
N ASP A 88 2.83 4.23 24.98
CA ASP A 88 2.88 2.80 24.67
C ASP A 88 3.03 2.51 23.17
N LEU A 89 3.10 1.22 22.82
CA LEU A 89 3.23 0.75 21.44
C LEU A 89 2.03 1.12 20.56
N ASP A 90 0.81 1.09 21.11
CA ASP A 90 -0.40 1.41 20.33
C ASP A 90 -0.42 2.87 19.94
N GLU A 91 -0.07 3.75 20.88
CA GLU A 91 0.10 5.16 20.58
C GLU A 91 1.22 5.37 19.56
N GLY A 92 2.36 4.68 19.71
CA GLY A 92 3.46 4.72 18.76
C GLY A 92 3.04 4.35 17.33
N ILE A 93 2.28 3.25 17.18
CA ILE A 93 1.70 2.83 15.89
C ILE A 93 0.72 3.89 15.37
N ALA A 94 -0.12 4.46 16.24
CA ALA A 94 -1.10 5.47 15.87
C ALA A 94 -0.47 6.80 15.44
N ILE A 95 0.65 7.20 16.05
CA ILE A 95 1.48 8.34 15.63
C ILE A 95 2.04 8.04 14.24
N GLN A 96 2.72 6.91 14.08
CA GLN A 96 3.34 6.50 12.81
C GLN A 96 2.33 6.45 11.65
N ASN A 97 1.14 5.91 11.88
CA ASN A 97 0.11 5.77 10.85
C ASN A 97 -0.68 7.06 10.56
N GLN A 98 -0.58 8.10 11.42
CA GLN A 98 -1.34 9.33 11.23
C GLN A 98 -0.83 10.18 10.04
N VAL A 99 0.43 10.02 9.63
CA VAL A 99 0.95 10.75 8.48
C VAL A 99 0.28 10.31 7.17
N ASP A 100 0.19 11.22 6.20
CA ASP A 100 -0.41 10.97 4.88
C ASP A 100 0.40 9.99 4.01
N TYR A 101 1.53 9.49 4.52
CA TYR A 101 2.51 8.68 3.82
C TYR A 101 2.61 7.28 4.44
N GLY A 102 3.13 6.33 3.68
CA GLY A 102 3.29 4.94 4.10
C GLY A 102 4.38 4.25 3.32
N LEU A 103 5.57 4.86 3.23
CA LEU A 103 6.68 4.34 2.43
C LEU A 103 7.46 3.26 3.18
N THR A 104 8.26 3.67 4.17
CA THR A 104 9.02 2.79 5.05
C THR A 104 8.64 3.02 6.51
N ALA A 105 8.66 1.95 7.31
CA ALA A 105 8.44 2.00 8.74
C ALA A 105 9.34 0.97 9.44
N GLY A 106 9.75 1.26 10.67
CA GLY A 106 10.67 0.42 11.43
C GLY A 106 10.24 0.23 12.88
N LEU A 107 10.37 -0.99 13.39
CA LEU A 107 10.27 -1.30 14.81
C LEU A 107 11.61 -1.85 15.31
N HIS A 108 12.04 -1.39 16.48
CA HIS A 108 13.11 -2.04 17.25
C HIS A 108 12.53 -2.58 18.55
N SER A 109 12.32 -3.89 18.61
CA SER A 109 11.86 -4.61 19.80
C SER A 109 12.40 -6.04 19.80
N LEU A 110 12.63 -6.59 20.98
CA LEU A 110 12.96 -8.01 21.17
C LEU A 110 11.78 -8.79 21.77
N ASP A 111 10.65 -8.13 21.99
CA ASP A 111 9.41 -8.75 22.43
C ASP A 111 8.62 -9.24 21.21
N ARG A 112 8.24 -10.51 21.23
CA ARG A 112 7.57 -11.15 20.10
C ARG A 112 6.15 -10.63 19.89
N ASP A 113 5.44 -10.36 20.97
CA ASP A 113 4.04 -9.90 20.93
C ASP A 113 3.99 -8.47 20.40
N GLU A 114 4.96 -7.63 20.77
CA GLU A 114 5.11 -6.28 20.19
C GLU A 114 5.40 -6.32 18.69
N ILE A 115 6.27 -7.23 18.24
CA ILE A 115 6.61 -7.38 16.82
C ILE A 115 5.39 -7.82 16.02
N GLU A 116 4.67 -8.86 16.48
CA GLU A 116 3.45 -9.35 15.83
C GLU A 116 2.39 -8.25 15.74
N ARG A 117 2.12 -7.59 16.87
CA ARG A 117 1.16 -6.49 16.96
C ARG A 117 1.50 -5.34 16.00
N TRP A 118 2.76 -4.93 15.92
CA TRP A 118 3.19 -3.87 15.02
C TRP A 118 3.11 -4.29 13.56
N ILE A 119 3.55 -5.50 13.20
CA ILE A 119 3.47 -6.02 11.83
C ILE A 119 2.02 -6.05 11.33
N ASP A 120 1.06 -6.36 12.19
CA ASP A 120 -0.34 -6.43 11.79
C ASP A 120 -1.01 -5.08 11.58
N GLN A 121 -0.54 -4.05 12.30
CA GLN A 121 -1.16 -2.72 12.32
C GLN A 121 -0.39 -1.65 11.52
N VAL A 122 0.88 -1.88 11.17
CA VAL A 122 1.69 -0.91 10.43
C VAL A 122 1.13 -0.60 9.04
N GLU A 123 0.93 0.68 8.75
CA GLU A 123 0.46 1.17 7.46
C GLU A 123 1.59 1.70 6.57
N ALA A 124 2.55 0.83 6.26
CA ALA A 124 3.63 1.12 5.32
C ALA A 124 3.82 -0.01 4.32
N GLY A 125 4.25 0.34 3.10
CA GLY A 125 4.56 -0.64 2.07
C GLY A 125 5.81 -1.46 2.39
N ASN A 126 6.82 -0.86 3.04
CA ASN A 126 8.05 -1.54 3.45
C ASN A 126 8.20 -1.46 4.98
N ALA A 127 8.11 -2.59 5.66
CA ALA A 127 8.23 -2.71 7.11
C ALA A 127 9.54 -3.41 7.47
N TYR A 128 10.25 -2.87 8.47
CA TYR A 128 11.55 -3.37 8.90
C TYR A 128 11.56 -3.60 10.41
N VAL A 129 12.08 -4.73 10.87
CA VAL A 129 12.17 -5.05 12.29
C VAL A 129 13.63 -5.32 12.67
N ASN A 130 14.11 -4.60 13.68
CA ASN A 130 15.47 -4.68 14.21
C ASN A 130 16.59 -4.41 13.19
N ARG A 131 16.34 -3.43 12.30
CA ARG A 131 17.29 -2.99 11.25
C ARG A 131 16.93 -1.61 10.71
N SER A 132 17.82 -1.06 9.88
CA SER A 132 17.58 0.20 9.16
C SER A 132 16.38 0.08 8.20
N THR A 133 15.68 1.19 8.00
CA THR A 133 14.52 1.32 7.08
C THR A 133 14.90 1.76 5.66
N VAL A 134 16.19 1.86 5.36
CA VAL A 134 16.76 2.26 4.05
C VAL A 134 17.55 1.11 3.42
N GLY A 135 17.92 1.26 2.14
CA GLY A 135 18.76 0.27 1.45
C GLY A 135 17.99 -0.98 0.99
N ALA A 136 16.75 -0.82 0.55
CA ALA A 136 15.96 -1.92 0.00
C ALA A 136 16.67 -2.59 -1.18
N ILE A 137 16.79 -3.92 -1.13
CA ILE A 137 17.44 -4.72 -2.17
C ILE A 137 16.36 -5.33 -3.06
N VAL A 138 16.55 -5.22 -4.38
CA VAL A 138 15.64 -5.80 -5.40
C VAL A 138 15.32 -7.26 -5.06
N ARG A 139 14.05 -7.65 -5.25
CA ARG A 139 13.47 -8.94 -4.86
C ARG A 139 13.42 -9.19 -3.36
N ARG A 140 14.43 -8.85 -2.57
CA ARG A 140 14.43 -9.09 -1.11
C ARG A 140 13.39 -8.24 -0.41
N GLN A 141 13.43 -6.93 -0.66
CA GLN A 141 12.44 -5.98 -0.18
C GLN A 141 11.93 -5.16 -1.36
N PRO A 142 11.04 -5.72 -2.21
CA PRO A 142 10.40 -4.94 -3.26
C PRO A 142 9.91 -3.61 -2.71
N PHE A 143 10.21 -2.52 -3.42
CA PHE A 143 10.13 -1.18 -2.84
C PHE A 143 8.95 -0.39 -3.41
N GLY A 144 8.18 0.22 -2.52
CA GLY A 144 7.02 1.04 -2.87
C GLY A 144 6.11 1.25 -1.67
N GLY A 145 5.48 2.42 -1.57
CA GLY A 145 4.69 2.81 -0.41
C GLY A 145 3.18 2.68 -0.59
N TRP A 146 2.45 3.06 0.46
CA TRP A 146 1.00 3.23 0.49
C TRP A 146 0.65 4.72 0.66
N LYS A 147 -0.66 5.04 0.64
CA LYS A 147 -1.17 6.41 0.81
C LYS A 147 -0.54 7.35 -0.22
N LYS A 148 -0.14 8.58 0.17
CA LYS A 148 0.52 9.54 -0.75
C LYS A 148 1.95 9.17 -1.14
N SER A 149 2.50 8.05 -0.64
CA SER A 149 3.81 7.55 -1.07
C SER A 149 3.78 6.77 -2.39
N ALA A 150 2.61 6.61 -3.01
CA ALA A 150 2.46 5.99 -4.32
C ALA A 150 1.36 6.70 -5.13
N VAL A 151 1.50 6.64 -6.45
CA VAL A 151 0.50 7.09 -7.42
C VAL A 151 0.15 5.89 -8.30
N GLY A 152 -1.15 5.69 -8.58
CA GLY A 152 -1.64 4.59 -9.40
C GLY A 152 -1.68 3.23 -8.69
N ALA A 153 -1.52 2.14 -9.46
CA ALA A 153 -1.70 0.77 -8.97
C ALA A 153 -0.75 0.37 -7.83
N GLY A 154 0.41 1.03 -7.72
CA GLY A 154 1.31 0.88 -6.57
C GLY A 154 2.02 -0.48 -6.49
N SER A 155 2.24 -1.17 -7.61
CA SER A 155 3.11 -2.35 -7.63
C SER A 155 4.55 -1.97 -7.30
N LYS A 156 5.24 -2.80 -6.53
CA LYS A 156 6.57 -2.47 -6.01
C LYS A 156 7.65 -2.64 -7.08
N ALA A 157 8.54 -1.66 -7.17
CA ALA A 157 9.75 -1.77 -7.97
C ALA A 157 10.62 -2.93 -7.46
N GLY A 158 11.15 -3.73 -8.38
CA GLY A 158 11.88 -4.96 -8.05
C GLY A 158 11.01 -6.08 -7.46
N GLY A 159 9.69 -5.94 -7.51
CA GLY A 159 8.70 -6.96 -7.15
C GLY A 159 8.16 -7.73 -8.36
N PRO A 160 7.43 -8.84 -8.12
CA PRO A 160 6.97 -9.73 -9.18
C PRO A 160 5.89 -9.11 -10.08
N ASN A 161 5.18 -8.08 -9.61
CA ASN A 161 4.04 -7.49 -10.33
C ASN A 161 4.36 -6.17 -11.04
N TYR A 162 5.60 -5.68 -10.99
CA TYR A 162 5.93 -4.36 -11.53
C TYR A 162 5.59 -4.23 -13.03
N LEU A 163 5.92 -5.27 -13.81
CA LEU A 163 5.68 -5.27 -15.26
C LEU A 163 4.19 -5.40 -15.64
N ILE A 164 3.33 -5.86 -14.72
CA ILE A 164 1.88 -6.01 -14.98
C ILE A 164 1.24 -4.65 -15.26
N GLY A 165 1.68 -3.60 -14.53
CA GLY A 165 1.19 -2.23 -14.73
C GLY A 165 1.73 -1.56 -16.01
N LEU A 166 2.75 -2.13 -16.64
CA LEU A 166 3.35 -1.65 -17.89
C LEU A 166 2.84 -2.39 -19.13
N SER A 167 1.85 -3.27 -18.94
CA SER A 167 1.30 -4.14 -19.97
C SER A 167 -0.20 -3.94 -20.09
N ASP A 168 -0.76 -4.25 -21.26
CA ASP A 168 -2.21 -4.38 -21.44
C ASP A 168 -2.62 -5.86 -21.45
N TRP A 169 -3.89 -6.10 -21.16
CA TRP A 169 -4.45 -7.43 -20.99
C TRP A 169 -5.67 -7.63 -21.88
N ARG A 170 -5.81 -8.84 -22.41
CA ARG A 170 -7.02 -9.28 -23.12
C ARG A 170 -7.66 -10.43 -22.38
N ALA A 171 -8.99 -10.47 -22.38
CA ALA A 171 -9.73 -11.59 -21.84
C ALA A 171 -9.42 -12.88 -22.63
N ALA A 172 -9.24 -13.97 -21.90
CA ALA A 172 -9.12 -15.31 -22.43
C ALA A 172 -9.68 -16.30 -21.40
N PRO A 173 -10.22 -17.46 -21.83
CA PRO A 173 -10.70 -18.48 -20.91
C PRO A 173 -9.59 -18.91 -19.94
N ALA A 174 -9.89 -18.92 -18.64
CA ALA A 174 -8.96 -19.40 -17.63
C ALA A 174 -8.74 -20.91 -17.77
N THR A 175 -7.49 -21.34 -17.78
CA THR A 175 -7.09 -22.75 -17.96
C THR A 175 -6.67 -23.44 -16.66
N LYS A 176 -6.46 -22.67 -15.59
CA LYS A 176 -6.13 -23.17 -14.25
C LYS A 176 -7.25 -22.78 -13.29
N GLY A 177 -7.60 -23.70 -12.39
CA GLY A 177 -8.64 -23.49 -11.39
C GLY A 177 -8.36 -24.24 -10.10
N GLY A 178 -8.78 -23.65 -8.98
CA GLY A 178 -8.77 -24.23 -7.64
C GLY A 178 -10.19 -24.52 -7.15
N ALA A 179 -10.31 -25.01 -5.92
CA ALA A 179 -11.61 -25.29 -5.32
C ALA A 179 -12.34 -23.99 -4.98
N PHE A 180 -13.64 -23.92 -5.32
CA PHE A 180 -14.48 -22.77 -4.96
C PHE A 180 -14.51 -22.53 -3.44
N THR A 181 -14.45 -21.26 -3.06
CA THR A 181 -14.75 -20.83 -1.70
C THR A 181 -16.25 -20.83 -1.45
N ALA A 182 -16.68 -20.76 -0.18
CA ALA A 182 -18.09 -20.64 0.16
C ALA A 182 -18.73 -19.41 -0.52
N ALA A 183 -18.07 -18.27 -0.46
CA ALA A 183 -18.52 -17.03 -1.09
C ALA A 183 -18.64 -17.16 -2.62
N SER A 184 -17.67 -17.77 -3.29
CA SER A 184 -17.77 -17.94 -4.74
C SER A 184 -18.89 -18.90 -5.16
N ARG A 185 -19.22 -19.91 -4.33
CA ARG A 185 -20.36 -20.80 -4.59
C ARG A 185 -21.68 -20.03 -4.45
N GLN A 186 -21.82 -19.27 -3.37
CA GLN A 186 -23.01 -18.45 -3.13
C GLN A 186 -23.23 -17.41 -4.24
N LEU A 187 -22.17 -16.73 -4.70
CA LEU A 187 -22.27 -15.82 -5.85
C LEU A 187 -22.67 -16.54 -7.16
N LEU A 188 -22.24 -17.79 -7.36
CA LEU A 188 -22.68 -18.60 -8.51
C LEU A 188 -24.15 -19.00 -8.38
N ASP A 189 -24.58 -19.43 -7.19
CA ASP A 189 -25.97 -19.80 -6.91
C ASP A 189 -26.90 -18.59 -7.09
N ALA A 190 -26.45 -17.40 -6.65
CA ALA A 190 -27.16 -16.14 -6.89
C ALA A 190 -27.25 -15.82 -8.38
N ALA A 191 -26.16 -15.95 -9.14
CA ALA A 191 -26.18 -15.75 -10.60
C ALA A 191 -27.17 -16.70 -11.29
N ILE A 192 -27.26 -17.96 -10.85
CA ILE A 192 -28.26 -18.92 -11.35
C ILE A 192 -29.69 -18.45 -11.02
N SER A 193 -29.91 -17.93 -9.81
CA SER A 193 -31.24 -17.45 -9.39
C SER A 193 -31.72 -16.22 -10.16
N PHE A 194 -30.82 -15.50 -10.83
CA PHE A 194 -31.13 -14.34 -11.68
C PHE A 194 -31.27 -14.70 -13.16
N ASP A 195 -31.45 -15.99 -13.49
CA ASP A 195 -31.55 -16.51 -14.85
C ASP A 195 -30.35 -16.12 -15.74
N ALA A 196 -29.15 -16.06 -15.17
CA ALA A 196 -27.94 -15.76 -15.95
C ALA A 196 -27.75 -16.78 -17.07
N GLU A 197 -27.32 -16.29 -18.24
CA GLU A 197 -27.12 -17.14 -19.42
C GLU A 197 -26.08 -18.24 -19.14
N PRO A 198 -26.20 -19.43 -19.76
CA PRO A 198 -25.23 -20.51 -19.57
C PRO A 198 -23.77 -20.08 -19.83
N VAL A 199 -23.55 -19.18 -20.80
CA VAL A 199 -22.22 -18.65 -21.12
C VAL A 199 -21.64 -17.81 -19.98
N ASP A 200 -22.48 -17.03 -19.30
CA ASP A 200 -22.11 -16.20 -18.15
C ASP A 200 -21.80 -17.04 -16.93
N LEU A 201 -22.60 -18.09 -16.69
CA LEU A 201 -22.35 -19.04 -15.61
C LEU A 201 -21.01 -19.77 -15.80
N GLU A 202 -20.70 -20.19 -17.03
CA GLU A 202 -19.42 -20.82 -17.33
C GLU A 202 -18.25 -19.84 -17.21
N PHE A 203 -18.42 -18.57 -17.62
CA PHE A 203 -17.45 -17.50 -17.40
C PHE A 203 -17.18 -17.25 -15.91
N LEU A 204 -18.22 -17.16 -15.09
CA LEU A 204 -18.10 -16.96 -13.63
C LEU A 204 -17.42 -18.16 -12.97
N LYS A 205 -17.80 -19.39 -13.31
CA LYS A 205 -17.16 -20.61 -12.78
C LYS A 205 -15.66 -20.63 -13.07
N ARG A 206 -15.25 -20.38 -14.32
CA ARG A 206 -13.82 -20.34 -14.67
C ARG A 206 -13.08 -19.22 -13.94
N SER A 207 -13.69 -18.05 -13.84
CA SER A 207 -13.12 -16.89 -13.14
C SER A 207 -12.89 -17.17 -11.65
N PHE A 208 -13.91 -17.66 -10.95
CA PHE A 208 -13.81 -17.96 -9.52
C PHE A 208 -12.89 -19.14 -9.21
N ALA A 209 -12.81 -20.12 -10.10
CA ALA A 209 -11.82 -21.19 -9.97
C ALA A 209 -10.40 -20.62 -10.14
N SER A 210 -10.20 -19.72 -11.12
CA SER A 210 -8.92 -19.04 -11.33
C SER A 210 -8.51 -18.17 -10.14
N ASP A 211 -9.46 -17.48 -9.53
CA ASP A 211 -9.26 -16.71 -8.30
C ASP A 211 -8.80 -17.58 -7.14
N ALA A 212 -9.51 -18.68 -6.88
CA ALA A 212 -9.15 -19.62 -5.82
C ALA A 212 -7.73 -20.16 -6.01
N HIS A 213 -7.36 -20.49 -7.26
CA HIS A 213 -6.01 -20.91 -7.60
C HIS A 213 -4.98 -19.79 -7.34
N ALA A 214 -5.23 -18.57 -7.80
CA ALA A 214 -4.32 -17.46 -7.59
C ALA A 214 -4.16 -17.09 -6.10
N TRP A 215 -5.23 -17.24 -5.31
CA TRP A 215 -5.20 -17.03 -3.87
C TRP A 215 -4.33 -18.07 -3.16
N GLU A 216 -4.55 -19.36 -3.44
CA GLU A 216 -3.77 -20.45 -2.86
C GLU A 216 -2.28 -20.36 -3.24
N GLN A 217 -1.98 -19.98 -4.47
CA GLN A 217 -0.61 -20.06 -5.00
C GLN A 217 0.21 -18.76 -4.82
N GLU A 218 -0.43 -17.61 -4.64
CA GLU A 218 0.27 -16.32 -4.64
C GLU A 218 -0.28 -15.32 -3.60
N PHE A 219 -1.56 -14.98 -3.68
CA PHE A 219 -2.06 -13.80 -2.96
C PHE A 219 -2.45 -14.05 -1.49
N GLY A 220 -2.87 -15.28 -1.18
CA GLY A 220 -3.21 -15.71 0.18
C GLY A 220 -2.01 -16.19 1.00
N VAL A 221 -0.79 -16.10 0.46
CA VAL A 221 0.43 -16.65 1.08
C VAL A 221 1.42 -15.54 1.38
N ALA A 222 1.92 -15.50 2.62
CA ALA A 222 3.08 -14.69 2.99
C ALA A 222 4.36 -15.46 2.63
N ARG A 223 5.06 -15.03 1.58
CA ARG A 223 6.21 -15.77 1.04
C ARG A 223 7.53 -15.15 1.45
N ASP A 224 8.40 -15.95 2.06
CA ASP A 224 9.82 -15.61 2.14
C ASP A 224 10.45 -15.72 0.75
N VAL A 225 10.81 -14.58 0.16
CA VAL A 225 11.27 -14.51 -1.24
C VAL A 225 12.77 -14.75 -1.39
N THR A 226 13.48 -14.94 -0.27
CA THR A 226 14.95 -15.06 -0.24
C THR A 226 15.47 -16.32 0.46
N GLY A 227 14.85 -16.75 1.56
CA GLY A 227 15.34 -17.88 2.36
C GLY A 227 16.71 -17.66 3.02
N LEU A 228 17.03 -16.44 3.45
CA LEU A 228 18.29 -16.16 4.15
C LEU A 228 18.20 -16.56 5.62
N GLU A 229 19.30 -17.10 6.17
CA GLU A 229 19.38 -17.48 7.59
C GLU A 229 19.37 -16.26 8.52
N ALA A 230 20.07 -15.19 8.13
CA ALA A 230 20.25 -13.98 8.94
C ALA A 230 19.08 -13.00 8.88
N GLU A 231 18.16 -13.16 7.92
CA GLU A 231 17.14 -12.17 7.61
C GLU A 231 15.91 -12.81 6.96
N LYS A 232 14.75 -12.65 7.60
CA LYS A 232 13.47 -13.07 7.02
C LYS A 232 12.96 -11.97 6.11
N ASN A 233 12.69 -12.28 4.83
CA ASN A 233 12.20 -11.31 3.85
C ASN A 233 10.90 -11.77 3.22
N VAL A 234 9.79 -11.27 3.76
CA VAL A 234 8.45 -11.68 3.36
C VAL A 234 7.83 -10.67 2.41
N LEU A 235 7.33 -11.17 1.28
CA LEU A 235 6.36 -10.46 0.46
C LEU A 235 4.97 -11.03 0.78
N ARG A 236 4.03 -10.15 1.11
CA ARG A 236 2.62 -10.49 1.32
C ARG A 236 1.71 -9.47 0.66
N TYR A 237 0.43 -9.81 0.55
CA TYR A 237 -0.59 -8.95 0.00
C TYR A 237 -1.61 -8.60 1.09
N ARG A 238 -2.02 -7.34 1.14
CA ARG A 238 -3.04 -6.84 2.09
C ARG A 238 -4.23 -6.31 1.33
N PRO A 239 -5.46 -6.46 1.84
CA PRO A 239 -6.63 -5.86 1.22
C PRO A 239 -6.53 -4.33 1.18
N VAL A 240 -7.19 -3.74 0.19
CA VAL A 240 -7.35 -2.29 0.06
C VAL A 240 -8.80 -1.97 -0.34
N PRO A 241 -9.42 -0.91 0.22
CA PRO A 241 -10.75 -0.51 -0.22
C PRO A 241 -10.81 -0.16 -1.70
N VAL A 242 -11.84 -0.63 -2.41
CA VAL A 242 -12.03 -0.40 -3.85
C VAL A 242 -13.46 0.03 -4.14
N THR A 243 -13.62 1.06 -4.95
CA THR A 243 -14.91 1.37 -5.59
C THR A 243 -14.94 0.75 -6.97
N VAL A 244 -15.86 -0.18 -7.21
CA VAL A 244 -16.17 -0.75 -8.52
C VAL A 244 -17.23 0.15 -9.17
N ARG A 245 -16.85 0.89 -10.21
CA ARG A 245 -17.75 1.74 -11.00
C ARG A 245 -18.16 0.98 -12.25
N ALA A 246 -19.44 0.67 -12.39
CA ALA A 246 -19.99 -0.06 -13.54
C ALA A 246 -20.93 0.88 -14.32
N GLU A 247 -20.53 1.34 -15.51
CA GLU A 247 -21.29 2.32 -16.30
C GLU A 247 -22.38 1.66 -17.16
N ASP A 248 -22.02 0.64 -17.94
CA ASP A 248 -22.95 -0.15 -18.75
C ASP A 248 -22.27 -1.49 -19.09
N VAL A 249 -22.33 -2.42 -18.14
CA VAL A 249 -21.64 -3.71 -18.26
C VAL A 249 -22.57 -4.85 -17.91
N HIS A 250 -22.33 -5.99 -18.56
CA HIS A 250 -23.02 -7.24 -18.24
C HIS A 250 -22.86 -7.57 -16.75
N THR A 251 -23.96 -7.96 -16.12
CA THR A 251 -24.01 -8.35 -14.70
C THR A 251 -22.95 -9.38 -14.32
N ALA A 252 -22.68 -10.35 -15.19
CA ALA A 252 -21.64 -11.35 -14.97
C ALA A 252 -20.23 -10.73 -14.81
N SER A 253 -19.92 -9.65 -15.54
CA SER A 253 -18.64 -8.93 -15.39
C SER A 253 -18.55 -8.22 -14.04
N LEU A 254 -19.65 -7.64 -13.56
CA LEU A 254 -19.72 -7.05 -12.22
C LEU A 254 -19.52 -8.11 -11.14
N LEU A 255 -20.26 -9.22 -11.20
CA LEU A 255 -20.18 -10.32 -10.23
C LEU A 255 -18.78 -10.95 -10.22
N ARG A 256 -18.14 -11.11 -11.38
CA ARG A 256 -16.74 -11.53 -11.50
C ARG A 256 -15.86 -10.62 -10.62
N VAL A 257 -15.87 -9.33 -10.91
CA VAL A 257 -14.95 -8.36 -10.30
C VAL A 257 -15.19 -8.25 -8.80
N VAL A 258 -16.46 -8.21 -8.39
CA VAL A 258 -16.84 -8.22 -6.99
C VAL A 258 -16.39 -9.50 -6.29
N GLY A 259 -16.55 -10.67 -6.92
CA GLY A 259 -16.10 -11.94 -6.35
C GLY A 259 -14.60 -11.97 -6.02
N ALA A 260 -13.77 -11.36 -6.86
CA ALA A 260 -12.34 -11.15 -6.54
C ALA A 260 -12.15 -10.26 -5.30
N GLY A 261 -12.92 -9.17 -5.18
CA GLY A 261 -12.88 -8.30 -4.01
C GLY A 261 -13.31 -8.99 -2.72
N VAL A 262 -14.34 -9.83 -2.78
CA VAL A 262 -14.81 -10.64 -1.65
C VAL A 262 -13.73 -11.66 -1.24
N LEU A 263 -13.15 -12.39 -2.20
CA LEU A 263 -12.06 -13.33 -1.91
C LEU A 263 -10.85 -12.63 -1.27
N ALA A 264 -10.52 -11.43 -1.77
CA ALA A 264 -9.42 -10.63 -1.25
C ALA A 264 -9.68 -10.06 0.16
N GLY A 265 -10.90 -10.15 0.69
CA GLY A 265 -11.29 -9.54 1.97
C GLY A 265 -11.30 -8.00 1.90
N SER A 266 -11.50 -7.43 0.72
CA SER A 266 -11.49 -5.98 0.53
C SER A 266 -12.83 -5.34 0.85
N LYS A 267 -12.80 -4.11 1.36
CA LYS A 267 -14.00 -3.28 1.50
C LYS A 267 -14.40 -2.78 0.10
N VAL A 268 -15.46 -3.35 -0.46
CA VAL A 268 -15.94 -3.01 -1.81
C VAL A 268 -17.13 -2.07 -1.74
N THR A 269 -17.12 -1.03 -2.57
CA THR A 269 -18.29 -0.22 -2.90
C THR A 269 -18.63 -0.43 -4.38
N VAL A 270 -19.88 -0.71 -4.71
CA VAL A 270 -20.37 -0.79 -6.09
C VAL A 270 -21.15 0.47 -6.41
N SER A 271 -20.79 1.14 -7.50
CA SER A 271 -21.43 2.35 -8.00
C SER A 271 -21.90 2.12 -9.43
N THR A 272 -23.18 2.39 -9.70
CA THR A 272 -23.81 2.26 -11.02
C THR A 272 -24.62 3.50 -11.37
N PRO A 273 -24.76 3.89 -12.65
CA PRO A 273 -25.60 5.03 -13.04
C PRO A 273 -27.09 4.76 -12.90
N THR A 274 -27.49 3.49 -13.00
CA THR A 274 -28.88 3.03 -12.83
C THR A 274 -28.97 1.96 -11.74
N PRO A 275 -30.15 1.76 -11.13
CA PRO A 275 -30.34 0.69 -10.16
C PRO A 275 -30.07 -0.70 -10.75
N LEU A 276 -29.33 -1.52 -10.00
CA LEU A 276 -29.24 -2.97 -10.25
C LEU A 276 -30.54 -3.67 -9.83
N ASP A 277 -30.72 -4.91 -10.29
CA ASP A 277 -31.80 -5.77 -9.79
C ASP A 277 -31.71 -5.89 -8.26
N ALA A 278 -32.85 -5.83 -7.58
CA ALA A 278 -32.92 -5.84 -6.12
C ALA A 278 -32.28 -7.10 -5.52
N ALA A 279 -32.45 -8.25 -6.17
CA ALA A 279 -31.91 -9.50 -5.68
C ALA A 279 -30.37 -9.54 -5.80
N ILE A 280 -29.80 -8.91 -6.84
CA ILE A 280 -28.34 -8.70 -6.94
C ILE A 280 -27.87 -7.80 -5.79
N VAL A 281 -28.56 -6.69 -5.54
CA VAL A 281 -28.19 -5.75 -4.47
C VAL A 281 -28.21 -6.42 -3.10
N ASP A 282 -29.22 -7.24 -2.83
CA ASP A 282 -29.36 -7.94 -1.56
C ASP A 282 -28.24 -9.00 -1.38
N GLU A 283 -27.91 -9.75 -2.43
CA GLU A 283 -26.77 -10.67 -2.41
C GLU A 283 -25.46 -9.93 -2.13
N LEU A 284 -25.19 -8.83 -2.84
CA LEU A 284 -23.97 -8.02 -2.64
C LEU A 284 -23.88 -7.50 -1.20
N ARG A 285 -24.99 -7.01 -0.64
CA ARG A 285 -25.05 -6.51 0.75
C ARG A 285 -24.79 -7.61 1.78
N SER A 286 -25.08 -8.87 1.48
CA SER A 286 -24.78 -10.00 2.37
C SER A 286 -23.27 -10.16 2.65
N TYR A 287 -22.41 -9.68 1.74
CA TYR A 287 -20.95 -9.61 1.91
C TYR A 287 -20.47 -8.28 2.50
N GLY A 288 -21.38 -7.40 2.95
CA GLY A 288 -21.04 -6.08 3.45
C GLY A 288 -20.66 -5.06 2.36
N ILE A 289 -21.03 -5.33 1.11
CA ILE A 289 -20.76 -4.43 -0.02
C ILE A 289 -21.74 -3.27 0.01
N ILE A 290 -21.22 -2.05 -0.16
CA ILE A 290 -22.04 -0.85 -0.25
C ILE A 290 -22.44 -0.65 -1.72
N CYS A 291 -23.72 -0.75 -2.04
CA CYS A 291 -24.25 -0.46 -3.38
C CYS A 291 -24.82 0.96 -3.43
N ARG A 292 -24.43 1.74 -4.44
CA ARG A 292 -24.89 3.12 -4.68
C ARG A 292 -25.34 3.29 -6.12
N VAL A 293 -26.40 4.06 -6.28
CA VAL A 293 -26.84 4.55 -7.60
C VAL A 293 -26.37 6.00 -7.72
N GLU A 294 -25.41 6.23 -8.59
CA GLU A 294 -24.76 7.51 -8.82
C GLU A 294 -24.76 7.77 -10.33
N ASP A 295 -25.65 8.62 -10.83
CA ASP A 295 -25.60 9.07 -12.22
C ASP A 295 -24.30 9.83 -12.53
N ALA A 296 -24.14 10.28 -13.78
CA ALA A 296 -22.91 10.97 -14.20
C ALA A 296 -22.58 12.21 -13.36
N ASP A 297 -23.58 12.97 -12.93
CA ASP A 297 -23.39 14.18 -12.13
C ASP A 297 -23.06 13.86 -10.67
N ALA A 298 -23.71 12.85 -10.09
CA ALA A 298 -23.40 12.34 -8.76
C ALA A 298 -21.98 11.76 -8.72
N TRP A 299 -21.61 10.95 -9.71
CA TRP A 299 -20.28 10.35 -9.80
C TRP A 299 -19.18 11.41 -9.93
N ARG A 300 -19.42 12.47 -10.73
CA ARG A 300 -18.52 13.63 -10.82
C ARG A 300 -18.30 14.28 -9.45
N LYS A 301 -19.37 14.47 -8.66
CA LYS A 301 -19.26 15.04 -7.31
C LYS A 301 -18.44 14.14 -6.38
N VAL A 302 -18.60 12.82 -6.48
CA VAL A 302 -17.78 11.86 -5.73
C VAL A 302 -16.30 12.01 -6.07
N LEU A 303 -15.94 12.00 -7.36
CA LEU A 303 -14.54 12.09 -7.80
C LEU A 303 -13.88 13.45 -7.45
N ARG A 304 -14.66 14.54 -7.39
CA ARG A 304 -14.12 15.87 -7.05
C ARG A 304 -14.08 16.16 -5.55
N GLY A 305 -15.02 15.59 -4.78
CA GLY A 305 -15.08 15.74 -3.34
C GLY A 305 -14.42 14.57 -2.62
N SER A 306 -15.23 13.55 -2.32
CA SER A 306 -14.86 12.37 -1.55
C SER A 306 -14.34 11.23 -2.42
N ALA A 307 -13.28 11.49 -3.20
CA ALA A 307 -12.77 10.51 -4.15
C ALA A 307 -12.30 9.23 -3.44
N PRO A 308 -12.65 8.04 -3.95
CA PRO A 308 -12.03 6.81 -3.48
C PRO A 308 -10.55 6.77 -3.89
N ALA A 309 -9.69 6.21 -3.05
CA ALA A 309 -8.28 6.03 -3.37
C ALA A 309 -8.04 5.05 -4.54
N ARG A 310 -9.00 4.15 -4.81
CA ARG A 310 -8.92 3.17 -5.89
C ARG A 310 -10.28 2.95 -6.54
N VAL A 311 -10.29 3.02 -7.88
CA VAL A 311 -11.47 2.75 -8.72
C VAL A 311 -11.17 1.62 -9.68
N ARG A 312 -12.03 0.60 -9.67
CA ARG A 312 -12.12 -0.40 -10.74
C ARG A 312 -13.26 0.00 -11.66
N LEU A 313 -12.93 0.54 -12.82
CA LEU A 313 -13.89 1.02 -13.81
C LEU A 313 -14.24 -0.12 -14.77
N LEU A 314 -15.53 -0.44 -14.86
CA LEU A 314 -16.11 -1.43 -15.75
C LEU A 314 -16.97 -0.69 -16.79
N GLY A 315 -16.59 -0.81 -18.06
CA GLY A 315 -17.14 0.05 -19.12
C GLY A 315 -16.58 1.47 -19.04
N GLY A 316 -17.04 2.37 -19.91
CA GLY A 316 -16.54 3.74 -19.99
C GLY A 316 -15.12 3.85 -20.58
N SER A 317 -14.49 5.02 -20.45
CA SER A 317 -13.15 5.30 -20.96
C SER A 317 -12.24 5.97 -19.94
N ARG A 318 -10.92 5.74 -20.07
CA ARG A 318 -9.90 6.36 -19.21
C ARG A 318 -9.88 7.87 -19.39
N GLU A 319 -10.10 8.33 -20.61
CA GLU A 319 -10.11 9.74 -20.99
C GLU A 319 -11.27 10.48 -20.33
N ALA A 320 -12.48 9.92 -20.39
CA ALA A 320 -13.65 10.49 -19.74
C ALA A 320 -13.48 10.50 -18.21
N PHE A 321 -12.93 9.42 -17.63
CA PHE A 321 -12.63 9.38 -16.20
C PHE A 321 -11.63 10.47 -15.79
N ALA A 322 -10.56 10.65 -16.56
CA ALA A 322 -9.53 11.66 -16.30
C ALA A 322 -10.10 13.09 -16.38
N GLU A 323 -10.98 13.36 -17.35
CA GLU A 323 -11.67 14.65 -17.47
C GLU A 323 -12.57 14.93 -16.27
N VAL A 324 -13.39 13.95 -15.87
CA VAL A 324 -14.33 14.10 -14.74
C VAL A 324 -13.60 14.27 -13.40
N SER A 325 -12.50 13.53 -13.21
CA SER A 325 -11.64 13.58 -12.02
C SER A 325 -10.61 14.71 -12.03
N GLU A 326 -10.54 15.53 -13.09
CA GLU A 326 -9.55 16.61 -13.26
C GLU A 326 -8.10 16.11 -13.14
N GLY A 327 -7.83 14.88 -13.58
CA GLY A 327 -6.48 14.30 -13.55
C GLY A 327 -5.92 14.06 -12.15
N ARG A 328 -6.79 13.90 -11.14
CA ARG A 328 -6.38 13.65 -9.75
C ARG A 328 -5.44 12.44 -9.61
N PRO A 329 -4.17 12.65 -9.17
CA PRO A 329 -3.18 11.57 -9.08
C PRO A 329 -3.38 10.68 -7.84
N ASP A 330 -4.20 11.10 -6.89
CA ASP A 330 -4.51 10.34 -5.67
C ASP A 330 -5.51 9.20 -5.90
N ILE A 331 -6.08 9.09 -7.11
CA ILE A 331 -7.01 8.02 -7.49
C ILE A 331 -6.28 6.98 -8.36
N ALA A 332 -6.15 5.76 -7.85
CA ALA A 332 -5.66 4.62 -8.62
C ALA A 332 -6.79 4.06 -9.51
N LEU A 333 -6.72 4.34 -10.82
CA LEU A 333 -7.68 3.83 -11.80
C LEU A 333 -7.24 2.49 -12.40
N TYR A 334 -8.12 1.49 -12.30
CA TYR A 334 -8.04 0.20 -12.97
C TYR A 334 -9.15 0.13 -14.01
N ALA A 335 -8.81 0.32 -15.28
CA ALA A 335 -9.76 0.39 -16.39
C ALA A 335 -9.42 -0.61 -17.52
N GLN A 336 -8.58 -1.60 -17.23
CA GLN A 336 -8.31 -2.72 -18.13
C GLN A 336 -9.58 -3.57 -18.34
N PRO A 337 -9.68 -4.33 -19.44
CA PRO A 337 -10.78 -5.28 -19.63
C PRO A 337 -10.96 -6.22 -18.43
N VAL A 338 -12.20 -6.65 -18.17
CA VAL A 338 -12.46 -7.69 -17.15
C VAL A 338 -11.88 -9.00 -17.66
N VAL A 339 -11.10 -9.69 -16.82
CA VAL A 339 -10.44 -10.95 -17.19
C VAL A 339 -10.85 -12.09 -16.27
N GLU A 340 -10.86 -13.32 -16.81
CA GLU A 340 -11.07 -14.51 -15.99
C GLU A 340 -9.87 -14.78 -15.07
N ALA A 341 -8.67 -14.35 -15.48
CA ALA A 341 -7.42 -14.61 -14.77
C ALA A 341 -7.35 -13.91 -13.40
N GLY A 342 -7.55 -14.69 -12.32
CA GLY A 342 -7.43 -14.20 -10.95
C GLY A 342 -6.05 -13.61 -10.63
N ARG A 343 -5.00 -14.08 -11.31
CA ARG A 343 -3.63 -13.55 -11.18
C ARG A 343 -3.50 -12.06 -11.51
N VAL A 344 -4.44 -11.52 -12.30
CA VAL A 344 -4.49 -10.11 -12.69
C VAL A 344 -5.61 -9.40 -11.94
N GLU A 345 -6.84 -9.93 -11.96
CA GLU A 345 -8.00 -9.23 -11.41
C GLU A 345 -7.89 -8.99 -9.89
N LEU A 346 -7.31 -9.93 -9.12
CA LEU A 346 -7.12 -9.79 -7.67
C LEU A 346 -6.17 -8.64 -7.29
N LEU A 347 -5.23 -8.24 -8.15
CA LEU A 347 -4.32 -7.11 -7.88
C LEU A 347 -5.06 -5.79 -7.73
N THR A 348 -6.25 -5.67 -8.30
CA THR A 348 -7.14 -4.53 -8.11
C THR A 348 -7.50 -4.36 -6.62
N PHE A 349 -7.65 -5.46 -5.88
CA PHE A 349 -8.12 -5.48 -4.50
C PHE A 349 -6.99 -5.65 -3.48
N LEU A 350 -5.75 -5.69 -3.94
CA LEU A 350 -4.60 -5.96 -3.09
C LEU A 350 -3.56 -4.84 -3.19
N ARG A 351 -2.81 -4.67 -2.11
CA ARG A 351 -1.59 -3.87 -2.04
C ARG A 351 -0.48 -4.72 -1.48
N GLU A 352 0.68 -4.66 -2.12
CA GLU A 352 1.85 -5.42 -1.70
C GLU A 352 2.47 -4.83 -0.42
N GLN A 353 3.03 -5.71 0.42
CA GLN A 353 3.83 -5.33 1.57
C GLN A 353 5.09 -6.19 1.64
N ALA A 354 6.24 -5.53 1.76
CA ALA A 354 7.50 -6.20 2.05
C ALA A 354 7.78 -6.03 3.54
N VAL A 355 7.98 -7.13 4.26
CA VAL A 355 8.33 -7.16 5.68
C VAL A 355 9.67 -7.83 5.83
N SER A 356 10.62 -7.13 6.43
CA SER A 356 11.97 -7.63 6.62
C SER A 356 12.38 -7.62 8.09
N VAL A 357 12.74 -8.78 8.62
CA VAL A 357 13.02 -8.99 10.04
C VAL A 357 14.42 -9.58 10.20
N THR A 358 15.26 -8.94 11.02
CA THR A 358 16.56 -9.53 11.40
C THR A 358 16.32 -10.85 12.13
N ALA A 359 16.89 -11.95 11.62
CA ALA A 359 16.68 -13.31 12.13
C ALA A 359 17.87 -13.82 12.98
N HIS A 360 18.66 -12.91 13.54
CA HIS A 360 19.76 -13.25 14.44
C HIS A 360 19.90 -12.26 15.59
N ARG A 361 20.52 -12.72 16.69
CA ARG A 361 21.05 -11.88 17.76
C ARG A 361 22.57 -12.03 17.77
N PHE A 362 23.27 -10.96 17.39
CA PHE A 362 24.74 -10.94 17.29
C PHE A 362 25.34 -12.09 16.43
N GLY A 363 24.66 -12.46 15.34
CA GLY A 363 25.08 -13.53 14.43
C GLY A 363 24.55 -14.92 14.79
N SER A 364 23.99 -15.14 15.98
CA SER A 364 23.31 -16.39 16.34
C SER A 364 21.85 -16.35 15.91
N PRO A 365 21.28 -17.40 15.27
CA PRO A 365 19.87 -17.46 14.92
C PRO A 365 18.95 -17.15 16.11
N THR A 366 17.82 -16.50 15.85
CA THR A 366 16.85 -16.12 16.88
C THR A 366 15.48 -16.74 16.63
N ALA A 367 14.80 -17.16 17.70
CA ALA A 367 13.44 -17.70 17.63
C ALA A 367 12.38 -16.62 17.33
N LEU A 368 12.72 -15.32 17.36
CA LEU A 368 11.77 -14.23 17.13
C LEU A 368 11.08 -14.28 15.77
N VAL A 369 11.71 -14.92 14.76
CA VAL A 369 11.15 -15.04 13.41
C VAL A 369 10.39 -16.35 13.17
N GLU A 370 10.43 -17.29 14.12
CA GLU A 370 9.75 -18.57 13.99
C GLU A 370 8.22 -18.37 14.03
N GLY A 371 7.52 -18.88 13.02
CA GLY A 371 6.07 -18.80 12.92
C GLY A 371 5.48 -17.41 12.67
N LEU A 372 6.29 -16.35 12.51
CA LEU A 372 5.83 -14.95 12.45
C LEU A 372 4.88 -14.63 11.26
N PHE A 373 4.82 -15.50 10.26
CA PHE A 373 3.98 -15.36 9.06
C PHE A 373 3.31 -16.68 8.67
N GLY A 374 3.25 -17.64 9.61
CA GLY A 374 2.79 -19.01 9.40
C GLY A 374 1.30 -19.22 9.64
#